data_AF-A0A7V8YPL9-F1
#
_entry.id   AF-A0A7V8YPL9-F1
#
_cell.length_a   1.000
_cell.length_b   1.000
_cell.length_c   1.000
_cell.angle_alpha   90.00
_cell.angle_beta   90.00
_cell.angle_gamma   90.00
#
_symmetry.space_group_name_H-M   'P 1'
#
loop_
_entity.id
_entity.type
_entity.pdbx_description
1 polymer ?
#
loop_
_entity_poly.entity_id
_entity_poly.type
_entity_poly.pdbx_seq_one_letter_code
_entity_poly.pdbx_strand_id
1 'polypeptide(L)'
;MRATLAVMLAALALTAAAGCSDGDGGGDEEGALSATEFAREANALCQEAAADRQTVQSGIDEDAPGPEQAELYAEILDIDQNLLEDVDDLVPPEAEQDTVDQLLDAWRERIDLEEQAREAIANDDSGELTAIDAQVTEIDGRANPIAGGLLLNECTRGEAV
;
A
#
# COMPACT_ATOMS: atom_id res chain seq x y z
N MET A 1 -55.46 -10.95 -37.43
CA MET A 1 -55.63 -10.86 -35.96
C MET A 1 -54.23 -10.58 -35.39
N ARG A 2 -53.79 -9.33 -35.23
CA ARG A 2 -53.97 -8.42 -34.07
C ARG A 2 -53.74 -9.10 -32.71
N ALA A 3 -52.59 -8.82 -32.08
CA ALA A 3 -52.44 -8.29 -30.71
C ALA A 3 -50.92 -8.26 -30.36
N THR A 4 -50.19 -7.14 -30.47
CA THR A 4 -49.95 -6.04 -29.49
C THR A 4 -49.10 -6.38 -28.25
N LEU A 5 -48.10 -5.51 -28.05
CA LEU A 5 -47.15 -5.33 -26.95
C LEU A 5 -47.68 -5.60 -25.53
N ALA A 6 -46.79 -6.06 -24.65
CA ALA A 6 -46.79 -5.68 -23.24
C ALA A 6 -45.35 -5.44 -22.76
N VAL A 7 -45.02 -4.15 -22.64
CA VAL A 7 -43.88 -3.60 -21.90
C VAL A 7 -44.21 -3.69 -20.41
N MET A 8 -43.30 -4.20 -19.58
CA MET A 8 -43.32 -3.94 -18.14
C MET A 8 -41.92 -3.50 -17.69
N LEU A 9 -41.79 -2.19 -17.52
CA LEU A 9 -40.80 -1.55 -16.66
C LEU A 9 -41.06 -1.96 -15.20
N ALA A 10 -40.04 -2.41 -14.50
CA ALA A 10 -39.98 -2.37 -13.04
C ALA A 10 -38.72 -1.61 -12.65
N ALA A 11 -38.90 -0.31 -12.38
CA ALA A 11 -37.91 0.54 -11.76
C ALA A 11 -37.78 0.16 -10.28
N LEU A 12 -36.59 -0.29 -9.86
CA LEU A 12 -36.23 -0.27 -8.45
C LEU A 12 -35.52 1.05 -8.15
N ALA A 13 -36.23 1.90 -7.43
CA ALA A 13 -35.69 3.09 -6.78
C ALA A 13 -34.85 2.65 -5.56
N LEU A 14 -33.54 2.89 -5.58
CA LEU A 14 -32.74 2.95 -4.36
C LEU A 14 -32.74 4.39 -3.84
N THR A 15 -33.46 4.57 -2.74
CA THR A 15 -33.38 5.72 -1.86
C THR A 15 -32.18 5.56 -0.94
N ALA A 16 -31.14 6.39 -1.11
CA ALA A 16 -30.16 6.68 -0.07
C ALA A 16 -30.34 8.15 0.33
N ALA A 17 -30.78 8.35 1.57
CA ALA A 17 -31.00 9.66 2.15
C ALA A 17 -29.74 10.13 2.90
N ALA A 18 -29.31 11.35 2.56
CA ALA A 18 -28.80 12.39 3.45
C ALA A 18 -27.73 12.03 4.51
N GLY A 19 -26.48 12.34 4.16
CA GLY A 19 -25.51 12.96 5.07
C GLY A 19 -25.22 14.37 4.57
N CYS A 20 -25.62 15.39 5.33
CA CYS A 20 -25.32 16.80 5.06
C CYS A 20 -23.90 17.16 5.52
N SER A 21 -23.15 17.92 4.72
CA SER A 21 -22.59 19.20 5.17
C SER A 21 -22.14 20.03 3.97
N ASP A 22 -22.81 21.18 3.81
CA ASP A 22 -22.25 22.39 3.20
C ASP A 22 -20.85 22.70 3.75
N GLY A 23 -19.92 23.03 2.86
CA GLY A 23 -18.55 23.44 3.19
C GLY A 23 -17.82 23.95 1.95
N ASP A 24 -17.99 25.24 1.69
CA ASP A 24 -17.08 26.19 1.03
C ASP A 24 -15.95 25.64 0.14
N GLY A 25 -16.01 25.98 -1.16
CA GLY A 25 -15.07 25.51 -2.17
C GLY A 25 -13.60 25.87 -1.90
N GLY A 26 -12.80 24.84 -1.66
CA GLY A 26 -11.43 24.70 -2.18
C GLY A 26 -11.48 23.82 -3.43
N GLY A 27 -10.57 24.03 -4.38
CA GLY A 27 -10.57 23.28 -5.64
C GLY A 27 -10.00 21.87 -5.45
N ASP A 28 -10.74 20.99 -4.77
CA ASP A 28 -10.35 19.59 -4.65
C ASP A 28 -10.25 18.94 -6.04
N GLU A 29 -9.17 18.19 -6.26
CA GLU A 29 -8.99 17.40 -7.48
C GLU A 29 -10.14 16.40 -7.62
N GLU A 30 -10.60 16.18 -8.85
CA GLU A 30 -11.71 15.27 -9.14
C GLU A 30 -11.33 13.85 -8.70
N GLY A 31 -12.01 13.33 -7.67
CA GLY A 31 -11.73 12.01 -7.10
C GLY A 31 -10.92 12.01 -5.81
N ALA A 32 -10.49 13.18 -5.31
CA ALA A 32 -9.79 13.28 -4.03
C ALA A 32 -10.64 12.74 -2.87
N LEU A 33 -10.06 11.83 -2.09
CA LEU A 33 -10.65 11.29 -0.88
C LEU A 33 -10.52 12.29 0.27
N SER A 34 -11.43 12.22 1.25
CA SER A 34 -11.15 12.87 2.53
C SER A 34 -9.98 12.16 3.23
N ALA A 35 -9.25 12.86 4.11
CA ALA A 35 -8.13 12.28 4.87
C ALA A 35 -8.52 10.98 5.59
N THR A 36 -9.74 10.89 6.13
CA THR A 36 -10.23 9.68 6.81
C THR A 36 -10.54 8.54 5.83
N GLU A 37 -11.04 8.85 4.63
CA GLU A 37 -11.30 7.83 3.61
C GLU A 37 -10.00 7.31 3.00
N PHE A 38 -9.07 8.20 2.66
CA PHE A 38 -7.72 7.84 2.23
C PHE A 38 -7.04 6.93 3.26
N ALA A 39 -7.00 7.36 4.53
CA ALA A 39 -6.36 6.58 5.58
C ALA A 39 -7.01 5.20 5.77
N ARG A 40 -8.35 5.11 5.67
CA ARG A 40 -9.06 3.83 5.78
C ARG A 40 -8.71 2.89 4.62
N GLU A 41 -8.66 3.40 3.41
CA GLU A 41 -8.43 2.60 2.20
C GLU A 41 -6.97 2.16 2.11
N ALA A 42 -6.02 3.07 2.33
CA ALA A 42 -4.60 2.74 2.38
C ALA A 42 -4.28 1.71 3.49
N ASN A 43 -4.83 1.85 4.70
CA ASN A 43 -4.63 0.85 5.76
C ASN A 43 -5.19 -0.53 5.40
N ALA A 44 -6.30 -0.60 4.66
CA ALA A 44 -6.85 -1.87 4.22
C ALA A 44 -5.90 -2.58 3.25
N LEU A 45 -5.33 -1.83 2.29
CA LEU A 45 -4.31 -2.34 1.37
C LEU A 45 -3.06 -2.82 2.12
N CYS A 46 -2.56 -2.02 3.08
CA CYS A 46 -1.39 -2.38 3.87
C CYS A 46 -1.61 -3.65 4.71
N GLN A 47 -2.81 -3.81 5.29
CA GLN A 47 -3.18 -5.01 6.03
C GLN A 47 -3.28 -6.25 5.14
N GLU A 48 -3.84 -6.14 3.94
CA GLU A 48 -3.89 -7.22 2.96
C GLU A 48 -2.47 -7.64 2.55
N ALA A 49 -1.65 -6.68 2.15
CA ALA A 49 -0.27 -6.94 1.78
C ALA A 49 0.55 -7.55 2.93
N ALA A 50 0.30 -7.14 4.19
CA ALA A 50 0.95 -7.74 5.35
C ALA A 50 0.57 -9.23 5.53
N ALA A 51 -0.69 -9.59 5.28
CA ALA A 51 -1.13 -10.99 5.34
C ALA A 51 -0.51 -11.83 4.21
N ASP A 52 -0.39 -11.26 3.01
CA ASP A 52 0.27 -11.93 1.88
C ASP A 52 1.75 -12.14 2.14
N ARG A 53 2.46 -11.11 2.63
CA ARG A 53 3.86 -11.24 3.07
C ARG A 53 4.03 -12.34 4.10
N GLN A 54 3.16 -12.39 5.12
CA GLN A 54 3.23 -13.41 6.16
C GLN A 54 3.13 -14.84 5.58
N THR A 55 2.34 -15.02 4.53
CA THR A 55 2.22 -16.31 3.83
C THR A 55 3.55 -16.72 3.20
N VAL A 56 4.22 -15.80 2.49
CA VAL A 56 5.52 -16.05 1.84
C VAL A 56 6.64 -16.21 2.87
N GLN A 57 6.70 -15.33 3.88
CA GLN A 57 7.70 -15.33 4.95
C GLN A 57 7.77 -16.66 5.70
N SER A 58 6.65 -17.38 5.82
CA SER A 58 6.63 -18.70 6.46
C SER A 58 7.48 -19.77 5.76
N GLY A 59 7.83 -19.54 4.49
CA GLY A 59 8.71 -20.40 3.70
C GLY A 59 10.19 -19.98 3.74
N ILE A 60 10.51 -18.81 4.29
CA ILE A 60 11.88 -18.28 4.33
C ILE A 60 12.69 -19.00 5.40
N ASP A 61 13.86 -19.48 5.02
CA ASP A 61 14.89 -20.03 5.92
C ASP A 61 16.10 -19.07 5.91
N GLU A 62 16.16 -18.20 6.92
CA GLU A 62 17.20 -17.18 7.06
C GLU A 62 18.61 -17.78 7.26
N ASP A 63 18.70 -19.04 7.71
CA ASP A 63 19.96 -19.75 7.91
C ASP A 63 20.46 -20.45 6.63
N ALA A 64 19.67 -20.42 5.54
CA ALA A 64 19.97 -21.12 4.29
C ALA A 64 19.86 -20.19 3.07
N PRO A 65 20.63 -19.08 3.01
CA PRO A 65 20.59 -18.16 1.88
C PRO A 65 20.98 -18.85 0.56
N GLY A 66 20.47 -18.29 -0.53
CA GLY A 66 20.74 -18.77 -1.88
C GLY A 66 19.59 -18.49 -2.84
N PRO A 67 19.67 -18.98 -4.09
CA PRO A 67 18.71 -18.66 -5.14
C PRO A 67 17.26 -19.04 -4.80
N GLU A 68 17.05 -20.15 -4.10
CA GLU A 68 15.69 -20.58 -3.70
C GLU A 68 15.07 -19.62 -2.69
N GLN A 69 15.85 -19.14 -1.72
CA GLN A 69 15.39 -18.12 -0.78
C GLN A 69 15.14 -16.79 -1.51
N ALA A 70 16.03 -16.41 -2.44
CA ALA A 70 15.88 -15.17 -3.20
C ALA A 70 14.57 -15.11 -4.02
N GLU A 71 14.04 -16.24 -4.51
CA GLU A 71 12.73 -16.28 -5.17
C GLU A 71 11.58 -15.94 -4.21
N LEU A 72 11.63 -16.38 -2.95
CA LEU A 72 10.64 -15.98 -1.94
C LEU A 72 10.69 -14.48 -1.62
N TYR A 73 11.90 -13.90 -1.60
CA TYR A 73 12.04 -12.45 -1.48
C TYR A 73 11.55 -11.71 -2.73
N ALA A 74 11.63 -12.31 -3.92
CA ALA A 74 11.03 -11.77 -5.14
C ALA A 74 9.49 -11.71 -5.04
N GLU A 75 8.86 -12.75 -4.48
CA GLU A 75 7.40 -12.74 -4.22
C GLU A 75 7.01 -11.64 -3.22
N ILE A 76 7.81 -11.39 -2.18
CA ILE A 76 7.59 -10.27 -1.24
C ILE A 76 7.72 -8.92 -1.96
N LEU A 77 8.73 -8.76 -2.81
CA LEU A 77 8.93 -7.56 -3.62
C LEU A 77 7.75 -7.28 -4.55
N ASP A 78 7.17 -8.31 -5.17
CA ASP A 78 5.98 -8.15 -6.00
C ASP A 78 4.79 -7.67 -5.18
N ILE A 79 4.59 -8.20 -3.96
CA ILE A 79 3.56 -7.72 -3.03
C ILE A 79 3.77 -6.25 -2.66
N ASP A 80 5.04 -5.84 -2.46
CA ASP A 80 5.40 -4.48 -2.09
C ASP A 80 5.20 -3.47 -3.22
N GLN A 81 5.55 -3.86 -4.45
CA GLN A 81 5.31 -3.05 -5.64
C GLN A 81 3.81 -2.87 -5.90
N ASN A 82 3.02 -3.95 -5.80
CA ASN A 82 1.57 -3.85 -5.96
C ASN A 82 0.94 -2.95 -4.88
N LEU A 83 1.36 -3.10 -3.61
CA LEU A 83 0.90 -2.20 -2.55
C LEU A 83 1.24 -0.73 -2.84
N LEU A 84 2.47 -0.46 -3.30
CA LEU A 84 2.88 0.89 -3.65
C LEU A 84 1.99 1.47 -4.76
N GLU A 85 1.76 0.70 -5.83
CA GLU A 85 0.90 1.11 -6.95
C GLU A 85 -0.54 1.36 -6.48
N ASP A 86 -1.12 0.44 -5.69
CA ASP A 86 -2.49 0.56 -5.21
C ASP A 86 -2.69 1.77 -4.28
N VAL A 87 -1.68 2.14 -3.48
CA VAL A 87 -1.74 3.33 -2.61
C VAL A 87 -1.47 4.62 -3.40
N ASP A 88 -0.57 4.61 -4.40
CA ASP A 88 -0.32 5.73 -5.32
C ASP A 88 -1.56 6.06 -6.18
N ASP A 89 -2.38 5.04 -6.49
CA ASP A 89 -3.65 5.18 -7.18
C ASP A 89 -4.77 5.79 -6.30
N LEU A 90 -4.60 5.83 -4.98
CA LEU A 90 -5.50 6.57 -4.09
C LEU A 90 -5.21 8.06 -4.21
N VAL A 91 -6.23 8.88 -4.51
CA VAL A 91 -6.06 10.33 -4.56
C VAL A 91 -6.22 10.91 -3.15
N PRO A 92 -5.15 11.36 -2.46
CA PRO A 92 -5.27 11.95 -1.13
C PRO A 92 -5.90 13.36 -1.21
N PRO A 93 -6.34 13.92 -0.07
CA PRO A 93 -6.76 15.32 -0.06
C PRO A 93 -5.59 16.25 -0.41
N GLU A 94 -5.86 17.37 -1.09
CA GLU A 94 -4.84 18.32 -1.58
C GLU A 94 -3.86 18.75 -0.47
N ALA A 95 -4.37 18.94 0.76
CA ALA A 95 -3.57 19.34 1.91
C ALA A 95 -2.54 18.28 2.37
N GLU A 96 -2.69 17.02 1.96
CA GLU A 96 -1.82 15.90 2.34
C GLU A 96 -0.96 15.39 1.17
N GLN A 97 -1.17 15.85 -0.07
CA GLN A 97 -0.45 15.37 -1.27
C GLN A 97 1.07 15.34 -1.08
N ASP A 98 1.69 16.48 -0.74
CA ASP A 98 3.15 16.53 -0.52
C ASP A 98 3.63 15.55 0.56
N THR A 99 2.79 15.24 1.55
CA THR A 99 3.14 14.34 2.66
C THR A 99 3.01 12.88 2.23
N VAL A 100 1.99 12.56 1.43
CA VAL A 100 1.79 11.24 0.81
C VAL A 100 2.90 10.96 -0.19
N ASP A 101 3.25 11.91 -1.05
CA ASP A 101 4.35 11.78 -2.01
C ASP A 101 5.68 11.45 -1.33
N GLN A 102 5.99 12.15 -0.22
CA GLN A 102 7.19 11.87 0.58
C GLN A 102 7.18 10.46 1.18
N LEU A 103 6.01 9.94 1.56
CA LEU A 103 5.89 8.57 2.05
C LEU A 103 6.12 7.55 0.93
N LEU A 104 5.49 7.76 -0.23
CA LEU A 104 5.60 6.87 -1.39
C LEU A 104 7.02 6.86 -1.96
N ASP A 105 7.72 8.00 -1.95
CA ASP A 105 9.14 8.06 -2.30
C ASP A 105 10.01 7.24 -1.35
N ALA A 106 9.73 7.27 -0.04
CA ALA A 106 10.43 6.43 0.92
C ALA A 106 10.14 4.94 0.69
N TRP A 107 8.92 4.58 0.28
CA TRP A 107 8.58 3.19 -0.07
C TRP A 107 9.27 2.72 -1.35
N ARG A 108 9.38 3.58 -2.37
CA ARG A 108 10.18 3.32 -3.59
C ARG A 108 11.64 3.06 -3.23
N GLU A 109 12.24 3.92 -2.40
CA GLU A 109 13.62 3.75 -1.93
C GLU A 109 13.81 2.42 -1.17
N ARG A 110 12.81 2.03 -0.38
CA ARG A 110 12.82 0.77 0.37
C ARG A 110 12.75 -0.44 -0.55
N ILE A 111 11.88 -0.41 -1.57
CA ILE A 111 11.73 -1.48 -2.57
C ILE A 111 13.04 -1.66 -3.36
N ASP A 112 13.71 -0.56 -3.73
CA ASP A 112 15.03 -0.62 -4.40
C ASP A 112 16.10 -1.31 -3.53
N LEU A 113 16.04 -1.12 -2.21
CA LEU A 113 16.93 -1.82 -1.27
C LEU A 113 16.54 -3.29 -1.06
N GLU A 114 15.25 -3.60 -1.04
CA GLU A 114 14.77 -4.98 -0.95
C GLU A 114 15.16 -5.79 -2.20
N GLU A 115 15.20 -5.16 -3.39
CA GLU A 115 15.75 -5.76 -4.60
C GLU A 115 17.25 -6.06 -4.46
N GLN A 116 18.02 -5.13 -3.90
CA GLN A 116 19.43 -5.38 -3.58
C GLN A 116 19.60 -6.49 -2.53
N ALA A 117 18.70 -6.56 -1.53
CA ALA A 117 18.73 -7.59 -0.51
C ALA A 117 18.49 -8.97 -1.13
N ARG A 118 17.52 -9.08 -2.04
CA ARG A 118 17.26 -10.30 -2.81
C ARG A 118 18.52 -10.77 -3.55
N GLU A 119 19.23 -9.86 -4.22
CA GLU A 119 20.48 -10.19 -4.91
C GLU A 119 21.59 -10.63 -3.94
N ALA A 120 21.72 -9.96 -2.79
CA ALA A 120 22.68 -10.34 -1.77
C ALA A 120 22.36 -11.72 -1.18
N ILE A 121 21.09 -12.04 -0.92
CA ILE A 121 20.63 -13.38 -0.49
C ILE A 121 20.97 -14.44 -1.53
N ALA A 122 20.72 -14.16 -2.82
CA ALA A 122 21.05 -15.09 -3.90
C ALA A 122 22.55 -15.43 -3.95
N ASN A 123 23.40 -14.48 -3.55
CA ASN A 123 24.87 -14.57 -3.56
C ASN A 123 25.49 -14.94 -2.20
N ASP A 124 24.70 -15.16 -1.14
CA ASP A 124 25.18 -15.35 0.23
C ASP A 124 26.10 -14.20 0.72
N ASP A 125 25.77 -12.96 0.32
CA ASP A 125 26.53 -11.77 0.71
C ASP A 125 25.97 -11.14 1.99
N SER A 126 26.29 -11.78 3.11
CA SER A 126 25.92 -11.29 4.45
C SER A 126 26.47 -9.89 4.78
N GLY A 127 27.57 -9.47 4.14
CA GLY A 127 28.15 -8.14 4.34
C GLY A 127 27.27 -7.06 3.72
N GLU A 128 26.82 -7.28 2.49
CA GLU A 128 25.88 -6.42 1.79
C GLU A 128 24.52 -6.39 2.50
N LEU A 129 23.99 -7.55 2.95
CA LEU A 129 22.73 -7.61 3.69
C LEU A 129 22.76 -6.76 4.97
N THR A 130 23.87 -6.77 5.69
CA THR A 130 24.04 -5.93 6.90
C THR A 130 24.01 -4.43 6.55
N ALA A 131 24.60 -4.04 5.42
CA ALA A 131 24.60 -2.65 4.96
C ALA A 131 23.20 -2.21 4.49
N ILE A 132 22.46 -3.11 3.85
CA ILE A 132 21.08 -2.86 3.41
C ILE A 132 20.15 -2.73 4.62
N ASP A 133 20.24 -3.62 5.61
CA ASP A 133 19.43 -3.57 6.84
C ASP A 133 19.55 -2.22 7.56
N ALA A 134 20.76 -1.67 7.64
CA ALA A 134 20.99 -0.35 8.21
C ALA A 134 20.29 0.78 7.43
N GLN A 135 20.27 0.69 6.09
CA GLN A 135 19.60 1.67 5.23
C GLN A 135 18.08 1.53 5.30
N VAL A 136 17.55 0.30 5.32
CA VAL A 136 16.11 0.03 5.54
C VAL A 136 15.67 0.61 6.88
N THR A 137 16.45 0.42 7.95
CA THR A 137 16.17 1.02 9.26
C THR A 137 16.10 2.55 9.21
N GLU A 138 17.00 3.19 8.44
CA GLU A 138 16.97 4.65 8.25
C GLU A 138 15.73 5.11 7.49
N ILE A 139 15.33 4.37 6.45
CA ILE A 139 14.09 4.66 5.69
C ILE A 139 12.88 4.50 6.60
N ASP A 140 12.74 3.38 7.30
CA ASP A 140 11.60 3.11 8.20
C ASP A 140 11.52 4.18 9.29
N GLY A 141 12.67 4.63 9.82
CA GLY A 141 12.75 5.72 10.79
C GLY A 141 12.26 7.07 10.27
N ARG A 142 12.35 7.32 8.95
CA ARG A 142 11.80 8.52 8.29
C ARG A 142 10.34 8.34 7.87
N ALA A 143 9.99 7.17 7.35
CA ALA A 143 8.67 6.86 6.78
C ALA A 143 7.60 6.64 7.85
N ASN A 144 7.90 5.90 8.92
CA ASN A 144 6.91 5.56 9.94
C ASN A 144 6.27 6.79 10.63
N PRO A 145 7.02 7.85 11.00
CA PRO A 145 6.42 9.07 11.52
C PRO A 145 5.48 9.77 10.52
N ILE A 146 5.78 9.71 9.22
CA ILE A 146 4.93 10.28 8.17
C ILE A 146 3.63 9.49 8.08
N ALA A 147 3.73 8.16 7.98
CA ALA A 147 2.58 7.25 7.98
C ALA A 147 1.70 7.45 9.22
N GLY A 148 2.30 7.57 10.42
CA GLY A 148 1.57 7.86 11.66
C GLY A 148 0.86 9.22 11.64
N GLY A 149 1.45 10.25 11.02
CA GLY A 149 0.82 11.55 10.82
C GLY A 149 -0.42 11.50 9.91
N LEU A 150 -0.40 10.60 8.93
CA LEU A 150 -1.50 10.32 8.00
C LEU A 150 -2.51 9.28 8.53
N LEU A 151 -2.36 8.82 9.77
CA LEU A 151 -3.16 7.75 10.38
C LEU A 151 -3.05 6.38 9.66
N LEU A 152 -1.96 6.15 8.93
CA LEU A 152 -1.63 4.93 8.20
C LEU A 152 -0.90 3.90 9.09
N ASN A 153 -1.47 3.59 10.25
CA ASN A 153 -0.81 2.74 11.24
C ASN A 153 -0.60 1.28 10.79
N GLU A 154 -1.40 0.78 9.86
CA GLU A 154 -1.21 -0.58 9.29
C GLU A 154 -0.10 -0.59 8.22
N CYS A 155 0.35 0.59 7.77
CA CYS A 155 1.39 0.75 6.77
C CYS A 155 2.78 1.01 7.38
N THR A 156 2.90 1.14 8.71
CA THR A 156 4.21 1.24 9.35
C THR A 156 4.95 -0.10 9.24
N ARG A 157 6.25 -0.05 8.97
CA ARG A 157 7.11 -1.24 8.82
C ARG A 157 8.24 -1.23 9.84
N GLY A 158 8.84 -2.38 10.13
CA GLY A 158 10.04 -2.46 10.98
C GLY A 158 9.81 -2.24 12.48
N GLU A 159 8.57 -2.03 12.94
CA GLU A 159 8.25 -2.11 14.37
C GLU A 159 8.22 -3.59 14.77
N ALA A 160 9.27 -4.03 15.44
CA ALA A 160 9.42 -5.38 15.97
C ALA A 160 8.16 -5.83 16.74
N VAL A 161 7.61 -6.98 16.34
CA VAL A 161 6.83 -7.87 17.24
C VAL A 161 7.77 -8.70 18.10
#